data_AF-A0AAJ2F7Q2-F1
#
_entry.id   AF-A0AAJ2F7Q2-F1
#
_cell.length_a   1.000
_cell.length_b   1.000
_cell.length_c   1.000
_cell.angle_alpha   90.00
_cell.angle_beta   90.00
_cell.angle_gamma   90.00
#
_symmetry.space_group_name_H-M   'P 1'
#
loop_
_entity.id
_entity.type
_entity.pdbx_description
1 polymer ?
#
loop_
_entity_poly.entity_id
_entity_poly.type
_entity_poly.pdbx_seq_one_letter_code
_entity_poly.pdbx_strand_id
1 'polypeptide(L)'
;MIGLFYFNLHWLTPNTLQKGTWGTFIGLLLGAFIVMFVIDKVIFDVTFDDMPRPRHDGPPPLHGEERPRPFFAGPPMMLNSPHFLGMFVSFILVVALSSVIALWRERTENKAIQQQIIYEKIAAELAVLKLQVSPHFLFNTLNNIRWLARQKSEQTEGYILKLSDLLRYMIYHANHDKVAFSQEIKYLNDYIDLQRMRLIDPSKVIFEVEGDTETLMIEPMLFIPFVENAFKYGVHSQQDTPIEFRLSIKDKVLHFYSKNDIFTGNSPLLEEESGIGIPNVKKRLALHYPDKHQLSINTEWGQFEVNLLINLSA
;
A
#
# COMPACT_ATOMS: atom_id res chain seq x y z
N MET A 1 -18.89 38.50 -0.68
CA MET A 1 -18.73 37.27 -1.49
C MET A 1 -17.36 36.61 -1.35
N ILE A 2 -16.25 37.30 -1.65
CA ILE A 2 -14.89 36.70 -1.56
C ILE A 2 -14.56 36.19 -0.15
N GLY A 3 -14.83 36.98 0.89
CA GLY A 3 -14.60 36.55 2.28
C GLY A 3 -15.43 35.31 2.67
N LEU A 4 -16.69 35.25 2.24
CA LEU A 4 -17.57 34.09 2.44
C LEU A 4 -17.03 32.84 1.73
N PHE A 5 -16.50 32.99 0.51
CA PHE A 5 -15.90 31.90 -0.25
C PHE A 5 -14.74 31.26 0.52
N TYR A 6 -13.77 32.06 0.98
CA TYR A 6 -12.62 31.54 1.71
C TYR A 6 -12.98 31.01 3.10
N PHE A 7 -13.91 31.68 3.80
CA PHE A 7 -14.42 31.20 5.08
C PHE A 7 -15.12 29.84 4.93
N ASN A 8 -15.95 29.68 3.89
CA ASN A 8 -16.63 28.42 3.64
C ASN A 8 -15.68 27.30 3.23
N LEU A 9 -14.73 27.62 2.35
CA LEU A 9 -13.73 26.70 1.82
C LEU A 9 -12.80 26.15 2.91
N HIS A 10 -12.28 27.01 3.81
CA HIS A 10 -11.25 26.63 4.77
C HIS A 10 -11.78 26.25 6.15
N TRP A 11 -12.93 26.78 6.58
CA TRP A 11 -13.42 26.59 7.94
C TRP A 11 -14.81 25.98 8.00
N LEU A 12 -15.79 26.56 7.31
CA LEU A 12 -17.19 26.17 7.51
C LEU A 12 -17.48 24.76 6.98
N THR A 13 -17.19 24.49 5.70
CA THR A 13 -17.43 23.16 5.12
C THR A 13 -16.62 22.07 5.83
N PRO A 14 -15.31 22.28 6.12
CA PRO A 14 -14.54 21.24 6.80
C PRO A 14 -14.95 20.97 8.25
N ASN A 15 -15.33 21.99 9.02
CA ASN A 15 -15.63 21.79 10.44
C ASN A 15 -17.07 21.39 10.74
N THR A 16 -18.01 21.53 9.79
CA THR A 16 -19.43 21.27 10.06
C THR A 16 -20.01 20.18 9.16
N LEU A 17 -20.04 20.42 7.84
CA LEU A 17 -20.60 19.54 6.84
C LEU A 17 -19.92 18.15 6.86
N GLN A 18 -18.58 18.13 6.92
CA GLN A 18 -17.80 16.89 6.96
C GLN A 18 -17.93 16.13 8.28
N LYS A 19 -18.15 16.83 9.40
CA LYS A 19 -18.32 16.22 10.74
C LYS A 19 -19.77 15.77 11.02
N GLY A 20 -20.66 15.86 10.03
CA GLY A 20 -22.07 15.46 10.17
C GLY A 20 -22.94 16.43 10.98
N THR A 21 -22.47 17.64 11.25
CA THR A 21 -23.24 18.67 11.99
C THR A 21 -24.00 19.57 11.02
N TRP A 22 -24.95 18.99 10.28
CA TRP A 22 -25.71 19.68 9.23
C TRP A 22 -26.49 20.89 9.77
N GLY A 23 -27.01 20.81 11.00
CA GLY A 23 -27.77 21.89 11.62
C GLY A 23 -26.92 23.15 11.88
N THR A 24 -25.67 22.99 12.30
CA THR A 24 -24.76 24.13 12.54
C THR A 24 -24.30 24.74 11.23
N PHE A 25 -24.05 23.93 10.20
CA PHE A 25 -23.72 24.40 8.86
C PHE A 25 -24.83 25.29 8.28
N ILE A 26 -26.07 24.80 8.30
CA ILE A 26 -27.24 25.54 7.79
C ILE A 26 -27.46 26.81 8.61
N GLY A 27 -27.39 26.73 9.94
CA GLY A 27 -27.56 27.88 10.83
C GLY A 27 -26.54 28.99 10.57
N LEU A 28 -25.26 28.64 10.36
CA LEU A 28 -24.19 29.60 10.07
C LEU A 28 -24.33 30.21 8.66
N LEU A 29 -24.77 29.44 7.67
CA LEU A 29 -25.07 29.97 6.34
C LEU A 29 -26.25 30.94 6.34
N LEU A 30 -27.33 30.61 7.07
CA LEU A 30 -28.48 31.50 7.24
C LEU A 30 -28.06 32.80 7.95
N GLY A 31 -27.27 32.70 9.03
CA GLY A 31 -26.71 33.86 9.70
C GLY A 31 -25.85 34.73 8.77
N ALA A 32 -24.96 34.11 7.99
CA ALA A 32 -24.12 34.81 7.03
C ALA A 32 -24.95 35.51 5.93
N PHE A 33 -26.03 34.88 5.47
CA PHE A 33 -26.94 35.48 4.49
C PHE A 33 -27.68 36.69 5.08
N ILE A 34 -28.21 36.58 6.30
CA ILE A 34 -28.89 37.69 7.00
C ILE A 34 -27.96 38.87 7.19
N VAL A 35 -26.74 38.64 7.68
CA VAL A 35 -25.74 39.69 7.86
C VAL A 35 -25.42 40.38 6.53
N MET A 36 -25.21 39.60 5.47
CA MET A 36 -24.95 40.15 4.14
C MET A 36 -26.14 40.99 3.63
N PHE A 37 -27.37 40.55 3.86
CA PHE A 37 -28.58 41.27 3.47
C PHE A 37 -28.74 42.59 4.23
N VAL A 38 -28.45 42.61 5.53
CA VAL A 38 -28.47 43.84 6.34
C VAL A 38 -27.41 44.83 5.85
N ILE A 39 -26.20 44.36 5.55
CA ILE A 39 -25.12 45.20 5.01
C ILE A 39 -25.52 45.79 3.65
N ASP A 40 -26.04 44.96 2.74
CA ASP A 40 -26.50 45.40 1.42
C ASP A 40 -27.59 46.47 1.53
N LYS A 41 -28.56 46.26 2.43
CA LYS A 41 -29.62 47.24 2.71
C LYS A 41 -29.05 48.55 3.25
N VAL A 42 -28.16 48.51 4.23
CA VAL A 42 -27.55 49.73 4.81
C VAL A 42 -26.77 50.50 3.75
N ILE A 43 -26.00 49.80 2.90
CA ILE A 43 -25.27 50.43 1.79
C ILE A 43 -26.25 51.07 0.80
N PHE A 44 -27.31 50.37 0.45
CA PHE A 44 -28.34 50.90 -0.46
C PHE A 44 -29.00 52.15 0.13
N ASP A 45 -29.45 52.08 1.38
CA ASP A 45 -30.08 53.21 2.07
C ASP A 45 -29.12 54.42 2.10
N VAL A 46 -27.85 54.24 2.47
CA VAL A 46 -26.85 55.32 2.51
C VAL A 46 -26.50 55.88 1.12
N THR A 47 -26.45 55.03 0.09
CA THR A 47 -26.01 55.43 -1.26
C THR A 47 -27.13 56.07 -2.08
N PHE A 48 -28.38 55.69 -1.82
CA PHE A 48 -29.55 56.08 -2.62
C PHE A 48 -30.49 57.05 -1.88
N ASP A 49 -30.20 57.44 -0.64
CA ASP A 49 -31.04 58.36 0.16
C ASP A 49 -31.28 59.72 -0.55
N ASP A 50 -30.26 60.22 -1.26
CA ASP A 50 -30.27 61.53 -1.92
C ASP A 50 -30.79 61.51 -3.37
N MET A 51 -31.29 60.36 -3.87
CA MET A 51 -31.79 60.33 -5.25
C MET A 51 -33.11 61.09 -5.41
N PRO A 52 -33.22 62.00 -6.41
CA PRO A 52 -34.47 62.69 -6.67
C PRO A 52 -35.55 61.68 -7.05
N ARG A 53 -36.60 61.61 -6.23
CA ARG A 53 -37.77 60.78 -6.51
C ARG A 53 -38.37 61.20 -7.86
N PRO A 54 -38.86 60.26 -8.69
CA PRO A 54 -39.46 60.60 -9.98
C PRO A 54 -40.48 61.73 -9.82
N ARG A 55 -40.34 62.81 -10.59
CA ARG A 55 -41.36 63.87 -10.64
C ARG A 55 -42.66 63.22 -11.11
N HIS A 56 -43.64 63.21 -10.23
CA HIS A 56 -44.98 62.76 -10.57
C HIS A 56 -45.63 63.87 -11.41
N ASP A 57 -45.42 63.86 -12.73
CA ASP A 57 -46.04 64.79 -13.69
C ASP A 57 -47.53 64.45 -13.93
N GLY A 58 -48.27 64.18 -12.84
CA GLY A 58 -49.72 64.09 -12.87
C GLY A 58 -50.34 65.49 -12.80
N PRO A 59 -51.53 65.71 -13.39
CA PRO A 59 -52.20 67.01 -13.34
C PRO A 59 -52.36 67.52 -11.89
N PRO A 60 -52.32 68.85 -11.67
CA PRO A 60 -52.52 69.42 -10.35
C PRO A 60 -53.87 68.97 -9.77
N PRO A 61 -53.96 68.68 -8.47
CA PRO A 61 -55.23 68.31 -7.84
C PRO A 61 -56.25 69.45 -8.01
N LEU A 62 -57.45 69.11 -8.48
CA LEU A 62 -58.55 70.05 -8.56
C LEU A 62 -59.13 70.23 -7.15
N HIS A 63 -59.06 71.47 -6.65
CA HIS A 63 -59.68 71.96 -5.42
C HIS A 63 -59.18 71.34 -4.11
N GLY A 64 -58.29 72.06 -3.41
CA GLY A 64 -58.22 72.13 -1.94
C GLY A 64 -57.99 70.86 -1.11
N GLU A 65 -58.07 69.67 -1.70
CA GLU A 65 -57.81 68.41 -1.04
C GLU A 65 -56.31 68.20 -0.98
N GLU A 66 -55.76 68.24 0.24
CA GLU A 66 -54.46 67.67 0.51
C GLU A 66 -54.50 66.20 0.08
N ARG A 67 -53.67 65.83 -0.90
CA ARG A 67 -53.51 64.42 -1.27
C ARG A 67 -53.15 63.67 0.02
N PRO A 68 -53.85 62.58 0.39
CA PRO A 68 -53.43 61.80 1.54
C PRO A 68 -51.98 61.39 1.30
N ARG A 69 -51.09 61.72 2.24
CA ARG A 69 -49.74 61.14 2.27
C ARG A 69 -49.96 59.64 2.13
N PRO A 70 -49.32 58.93 1.18
CA PRO A 70 -49.50 57.50 1.09
C PRO A 70 -49.17 56.91 2.47
N PHE A 71 -50.19 56.41 3.14
CA PHE A 71 -50.11 55.88 4.52
C PHE A 71 -49.22 54.62 4.57
N PHE A 72 -48.84 54.12 3.40
CA PHE A 72 -47.82 53.12 3.21
C PHE A 72 -46.78 53.66 2.21
N ALA A 73 -45.69 54.24 2.72
CA ALA A 73 -44.41 53.77 2.21
C ALA A 73 -44.36 52.30 2.61
N GLY A 74 -44.83 51.42 1.71
CA GLY A 74 -44.78 49.98 1.95
C GLY A 74 -43.35 49.59 2.38
N PRO A 75 -43.19 48.52 3.18
CA PRO A 75 -41.85 48.05 3.55
C PRO A 75 -40.98 48.02 2.29
N PRO A 76 -39.70 48.44 2.38
CA PRO A 76 -38.88 48.69 1.20
C PRO A 76 -39.01 47.50 0.27
N MET A 77 -39.35 47.79 -0.98
CA MET A 77 -39.71 46.87 -2.05
C MET A 77 -38.52 46.00 -2.49
N MET A 78 -37.69 45.54 -1.55
CA MET A 78 -36.44 44.83 -1.81
C MET A 78 -36.66 43.33 -1.93
N LEU A 79 -37.61 42.73 -1.19
CA LEU A 79 -37.86 41.29 -1.23
C LEU A 79 -38.34 40.80 -2.61
N ASN A 80 -39.00 41.67 -3.40
CA ASN A 80 -39.46 41.40 -4.77
C ASN A 80 -38.62 42.11 -5.85
N SER A 81 -37.45 42.64 -5.51
CA SER A 81 -36.56 43.25 -6.50
C SER A 81 -35.72 42.19 -7.23
N PRO A 82 -35.44 42.34 -8.54
CA PRO A 82 -34.46 41.50 -9.25
C PRO A 82 -33.08 41.46 -8.57
N HIS A 83 -32.75 42.48 -7.79
CA HIS A 83 -31.50 42.59 -7.03
C HIS A 83 -31.40 41.55 -5.90
N PHE A 84 -32.48 41.37 -5.12
CA PHE A 84 -32.51 40.36 -4.05
C PHE A 84 -32.37 38.93 -4.61
N LEU A 85 -33.07 38.65 -5.72
CA LEU A 85 -32.96 37.36 -6.39
C LEU A 85 -31.51 37.10 -6.87
N GLY A 86 -30.86 38.11 -7.48
CA GLY A 86 -29.46 38.01 -7.90
C GLY A 86 -28.49 37.80 -6.74
N MET A 87 -28.70 38.49 -5.62
CA MET A 87 -27.91 38.30 -4.39
C MET A 87 -28.08 36.88 -3.82
N PHE A 88 -29.30 36.38 -3.76
CA PHE A 88 -29.58 35.02 -3.27
C PHE A 88 -28.97 33.95 -4.17
N VAL A 89 -29.14 34.07 -5.49
CA VAL A 89 -28.56 33.14 -6.47
C VAL A 89 -27.04 33.16 -6.39
N SER A 90 -26.41 34.33 -6.36
CA SER A 90 -24.96 34.44 -6.25
C SER A 90 -24.43 33.87 -4.92
N PHE A 91 -25.16 34.05 -3.81
CA PHE A 91 -24.81 33.46 -2.51
C PHE A 91 -24.80 31.94 -2.57
N ILE A 92 -25.86 31.33 -3.11
CA ILE A 92 -25.95 29.88 -3.29
C ILE A 92 -24.80 29.38 -4.17
N LEU A 93 -24.53 30.04 -5.30
CA LEU A 93 -23.45 29.64 -6.20
C LEU A 93 -22.07 29.68 -5.54
N VAL A 94 -21.78 30.73 -4.77
CA VAL A 94 -20.50 30.86 -4.04
C VAL A 94 -20.34 29.76 -2.99
N VAL A 95 -21.40 29.49 -2.20
CA VAL A 95 -21.38 28.43 -1.18
C VAL A 95 -21.24 27.06 -1.85
N ALA A 96 -22.03 26.78 -2.89
CA ALA A 96 -21.96 25.52 -3.61
C ALA A 96 -20.57 25.27 -4.22
N LEU A 97 -20.00 26.27 -4.89
CA LEU A 97 -18.67 26.16 -5.51
C LEU A 97 -17.58 25.93 -4.46
N SER A 98 -17.56 26.72 -3.39
CA SER A 98 -16.56 26.58 -2.32
C SER A 98 -16.70 25.24 -1.58
N SER A 99 -17.92 24.77 -1.34
CA SER A 99 -18.15 23.46 -0.71
C SER A 99 -17.75 22.30 -1.63
N VAL A 100 -18.02 22.37 -2.94
CA VAL A 100 -17.56 21.36 -3.91
C VAL A 100 -16.03 21.28 -3.95
N ILE A 101 -15.34 22.42 -3.96
CA ILE A 101 -13.87 22.47 -3.95
C ILE A 101 -13.32 21.89 -2.63
N ALA A 102 -13.89 22.27 -1.48
CA ALA A 102 -13.49 21.76 -0.17
C ALA A 102 -13.60 20.22 -0.10
N LEU A 103 -14.74 19.68 -0.54
CA LEU A 103 -15.00 18.23 -0.55
C LEU A 103 -14.09 17.50 -1.55
N TRP A 104 -13.80 18.11 -2.69
CA TRP A 104 -12.91 17.51 -3.69
C TRP A 104 -11.47 17.41 -3.16
N ARG A 105 -10.95 18.48 -2.57
CA ARG A 105 -9.62 18.53 -1.96
C ARG A 105 -9.46 17.47 -0.86
N GLU A 106 -10.43 17.39 0.05
CA GLU A 106 -10.41 16.41 1.13
C GLU A 106 -10.45 14.98 0.57
N ARG A 107 -11.30 14.69 -0.42
CA ARG A 107 -11.34 13.36 -1.05
C ARG A 107 -10.02 13.00 -1.71
N THR A 108 -9.33 13.95 -2.33
CA THR A 108 -8.00 13.69 -2.93
C THR A 108 -6.95 13.42 -1.86
N GLU A 109 -6.92 14.21 -0.78
CA GLU A 109 -5.99 14.01 0.35
C GLU A 109 -6.25 12.67 1.05
N ASN A 110 -7.52 12.35 1.34
CA ASN A 110 -7.92 11.08 1.94
C ASN A 110 -7.56 9.88 1.05
N LYS A 111 -7.74 9.98 -0.27
CA LYS A 111 -7.32 8.92 -1.20
C LYS A 111 -5.82 8.71 -1.19
N ALA A 112 -5.02 9.78 -1.15
CA ALA A 112 -3.58 9.68 -1.08
C ALA A 112 -3.12 9.02 0.24
N ILE A 113 -3.70 9.42 1.37
CA ILE A 113 -3.42 8.82 2.67
C ILE A 113 -3.80 7.33 2.68
N GLN A 114 -4.97 6.97 2.14
CA GLN A 114 -5.40 5.57 2.03
C GLN A 114 -4.47 4.74 1.15
N GLN A 115 -4.02 5.29 0.02
CA GLN A 115 -3.03 4.64 -0.84
C GLN A 115 -1.71 4.44 -0.11
N GLN A 116 -1.25 5.43 0.66
CA GLN A 116 -0.05 5.31 1.46
C GLN A 116 -0.19 4.23 2.55
N ILE A 117 -1.30 4.18 3.27
CA ILE A 117 -1.57 3.14 4.27
C ILE A 117 -1.59 1.75 3.63
N ILE A 118 -2.21 1.60 2.45
CA ILE A 118 -2.22 0.33 1.72
C ILE A 118 -0.81 -0.07 1.31
N TYR A 119 -0.01 0.88 0.78
CA TYR A 119 1.37 0.62 0.39
C TYR A 119 2.22 0.19 1.60
N GLU A 120 2.14 0.91 2.72
CA GLU A 120 2.85 0.57 3.96
C GLU A 120 2.41 -0.79 4.50
N LYS A 121 1.11 -1.10 4.46
CA LYS A 121 0.58 -2.41 4.85
C LYS A 121 1.14 -3.52 3.95
N ILE A 122 1.12 -3.34 2.63
CA ILE A 122 1.67 -4.31 1.68
C ILE A 122 3.17 -4.50 1.93
N ALA A 123 3.92 -3.42 2.13
CA ALA A 123 5.34 -3.48 2.43
C ALA A 123 5.62 -4.22 3.75
N ALA A 124 4.81 -4.01 4.79
CA ALA A 124 4.92 -4.72 6.06
C ALA A 124 4.56 -6.21 5.93
N GLU A 125 3.47 -6.54 5.21
CA GLU A 125 3.11 -7.93 4.91
C GLU A 125 4.21 -8.62 4.12
N LEU A 126 4.80 -7.95 3.11
CA LEU A 126 5.95 -8.43 2.37
C LEU A 126 7.18 -8.65 3.27
N ALA A 127 7.46 -7.75 4.20
CA ALA A 127 8.55 -7.89 5.15
C ALA A 127 8.32 -9.09 6.09
N VAL A 128 7.09 -9.31 6.56
CA VAL A 128 6.73 -10.49 7.36
C VAL A 128 6.83 -11.78 6.56
N LEU A 129 6.34 -11.78 5.31
CA LEU A 129 6.47 -12.90 4.37
C LEU A 129 7.96 -13.24 4.09
N LYS A 130 8.83 -12.23 4.06
CA LYS A 130 10.28 -12.41 3.91
C LYS A 130 10.97 -13.01 5.13
N LEU A 131 10.39 -12.86 6.32
CA LEU A 131 10.95 -13.37 7.59
C LEU A 131 10.47 -14.78 7.95
N GLN A 132 9.72 -15.47 7.07
CA GLN A 132 9.24 -16.84 7.29
C GLN A 132 10.38 -17.87 7.23
N VAL A 133 11.28 -17.86 8.22
CA VAL A 133 12.08 -19.04 8.53
C VAL A 133 11.19 -20.02 9.25
N SER A 134 11.15 -21.26 8.79
CA SER A 134 10.44 -22.32 9.52
C SER A 134 10.93 -22.38 10.98
N PRO A 135 10.08 -22.15 11.99
CA PRO A 135 10.50 -22.27 13.39
C PRO A 135 11.10 -23.65 13.67
N HIS A 136 10.58 -24.68 13.00
CA HIS A 136 11.08 -26.04 13.04
C HIS A 136 12.53 -26.15 12.53
N PHE A 137 12.90 -25.45 11.45
CA PHE A 137 14.29 -25.41 10.99
C PHE A 137 15.21 -24.83 12.06
N LEU A 138 14.84 -23.70 12.68
CA LEU A 138 15.65 -23.06 13.73
C LEU A 138 15.83 -23.97 14.95
N PHE A 139 14.74 -24.57 15.44
CA PHE A 139 14.81 -25.47 16.59
C PHE A 139 15.69 -26.69 16.32
N ASN A 140 15.57 -27.30 15.13
CA ASN A 140 16.40 -28.45 14.77
C ASN A 140 17.87 -28.09 14.61
N THR A 141 18.15 -26.95 13.97
CA THR A 141 19.52 -26.47 13.78
C THR A 141 20.20 -26.21 15.12
N LEU A 142 19.52 -25.52 16.04
CA LEU A 142 20.02 -25.29 17.39
C LEU A 142 20.22 -26.59 18.17
N ASN A 143 19.31 -27.56 18.04
CA ASN A 143 19.44 -28.86 18.69
C ASN A 143 20.66 -29.65 18.20
N ASN A 144 20.94 -29.64 16.89
CA ASN A 144 22.12 -30.30 16.33
C ASN A 144 23.41 -29.59 16.74
N ILE A 145 23.44 -28.25 16.71
CA ILE A 145 24.58 -27.47 17.20
C ILE A 145 24.84 -27.77 18.68
N ARG A 146 23.78 -27.85 19.50
CA ARG A 146 23.90 -28.22 20.92
C ARG A 146 24.46 -29.64 21.09
N TRP A 147 24.08 -30.58 20.24
CA TRP A 147 24.63 -31.93 20.25
C TRP A 147 26.13 -31.93 19.89
N LEU A 148 26.53 -31.20 18.85
CA LEU A 148 27.94 -31.02 18.48
C LEU A 148 28.75 -30.37 19.61
N ALA A 149 28.20 -29.36 20.26
CA ALA A 149 28.83 -28.70 21.39
C ALA A 149 29.06 -29.68 22.56
N ARG A 150 28.09 -30.56 22.85
CA ARG A 150 28.25 -31.61 23.87
C ARG A 150 29.31 -32.64 23.48
N GLN A 151 29.42 -32.94 22.18
CA GLN A 151 30.46 -33.81 21.62
C GLN A 151 31.84 -33.15 21.55
N LYS A 152 31.95 -31.84 21.85
CA LYS A 152 33.17 -31.04 21.65
C LYS A 152 33.69 -31.12 20.21
N SER A 153 32.78 -31.18 19.23
CA SER A 153 33.16 -31.19 17.82
C SER A 153 33.79 -29.86 17.42
N GLU A 154 34.93 -29.91 16.72
CA GLU A 154 35.61 -28.74 16.16
C GLU A 154 34.73 -27.98 15.16
N GLN A 155 33.72 -28.64 14.58
CA GLN A 155 32.80 -28.02 13.62
C GLN A 155 31.74 -27.13 14.28
N THR A 156 31.58 -27.19 15.61
CA THR A 156 30.52 -26.49 16.34
C THR A 156 30.53 -24.99 16.07
N GLU A 157 31.70 -24.35 16.15
CA GLU A 157 31.85 -22.92 15.92
C GLU A 157 31.50 -22.53 14.48
N GLY A 158 31.94 -23.32 13.50
CA GLY A 158 31.62 -23.10 12.09
C GLY A 158 30.12 -23.10 11.81
N TYR A 159 29.35 -24.03 12.41
CA TYR A 159 27.90 -24.07 12.25
C TYR A 159 27.17 -22.94 12.99
N ILE A 160 27.68 -22.47 14.14
CA ILE A 160 27.15 -21.28 14.82
C ILE A 160 27.34 -20.04 13.94
N LEU A 161 28.51 -19.90 13.31
CA LEU A 161 28.78 -18.80 12.38
C LEU A 161 27.85 -18.86 11.16
N LYS A 162 27.67 -20.03 10.54
CA LYS A 162 26.73 -20.22 9.43
C LYS A 162 25.30 -19.83 9.81
N LEU A 163 24.81 -20.27 10.98
CA LEU A 163 23.48 -19.87 11.47
C LEU A 163 23.39 -18.36 11.71
N SER A 164 24.44 -17.75 12.28
CA SER A 164 24.50 -16.31 12.55
C SER A 164 24.48 -15.50 11.25
N ASP A 165 25.22 -15.94 10.23
CA ASP A 165 25.26 -15.32 8.91
C ASP A 165 23.90 -15.43 8.19
N LEU A 166 23.25 -16.59 8.30
CA LEU A 166 21.91 -16.83 7.75
C LEU A 166 20.90 -15.86 8.37
N LEU A 167 20.88 -15.74 9.70
CA LEU A 167 20.03 -14.78 10.44
C LEU A 167 20.34 -13.33 10.05
N ARG A 168 21.62 -12.97 9.96
CA ARG A 168 22.06 -11.63 9.55
C ARG A 168 21.56 -11.29 8.14
N TYR A 169 21.69 -12.23 7.21
CA TYR A 169 21.23 -12.04 5.85
C TYR A 169 19.72 -11.74 5.80
N MET A 170 18.92 -12.47 6.56
CA MET A 170 17.47 -12.26 6.60
C MET A 170 17.06 -10.93 7.24
N ILE A 171 17.79 -10.48 8.27
CA ILE A 171 17.46 -9.21 8.96
C ILE A 171 17.86 -8.01 8.10
N TYR A 172 19.04 -8.04 7.48
CA TYR A 172 19.59 -6.86 6.81
C TYR A 172 19.35 -6.85 5.31
N HIS A 173 19.39 -8.00 4.64
CA HIS A 173 19.37 -8.07 3.17
C HIS A 173 17.99 -8.40 2.60
N ALA A 174 17.11 -9.07 3.34
CA ALA A 174 15.79 -9.47 2.84
C ALA A 174 14.94 -8.29 2.33
N ASN A 175 15.06 -7.10 2.95
CA ASN A 175 14.28 -5.91 2.59
C ASN A 175 14.91 -5.04 1.50
N HIS A 176 16.09 -5.40 0.98
CA HIS A 176 16.66 -4.70 -0.17
C HIS A 176 15.91 -5.07 -1.45
N ASP A 177 15.91 -4.17 -2.43
CA ASP A 177 15.31 -4.43 -3.76
C ASP A 177 16.14 -5.46 -4.54
N LYS A 178 17.46 -5.31 -4.50
CA LYS A 178 18.43 -6.24 -5.09
C LYS A 178 19.64 -6.45 -4.18
N VAL A 179 20.27 -7.61 -4.32
CA VAL A 179 21.50 -8.03 -3.65
C VAL A 179 22.45 -8.67 -4.67
N ALA A 180 23.74 -8.71 -4.36
CA ALA A 180 24.69 -9.43 -5.20
C ALA A 180 24.34 -10.92 -5.22
N PHE A 181 24.36 -11.54 -6.40
CA PHE A 181 23.99 -12.94 -6.56
C PHE A 181 24.91 -13.87 -5.76
N SER A 182 26.18 -13.51 -5.62
CA SER A 182 27.13 -14.19 -4.72
C SER A 182 26.66 -14.26 -3.26
N GLN A 183 25.94 -13.24 -2.76
CA GLN A 183 25.38 -13.26 -1.41
C GLN A 183 24.20 -14.22 -1.30
N GLU A 184 23.34 -14.29 -2.33
CA GLU A 184 22.25 -15.27 -2.41
C GLU A 184 22.83 -16.70 -2.43
N ILE A 185 23.88 -16.96 -3.23
CA ILE A 185 24.55 -18.26 -3.27
C ILE A 185 25.13 -18.63 -1.90
N LYS A 186 25.83 -17.71 -1.23
CA LYS A 186 26.36 -17.96 0.12
C LYS A 186 25.23 -18.31 1.09
N TYR A 187 24.12 -17.56 1.03
CA TYR A 187 22.95 -17.81 1.86
C TYR A 187 22.35 -19.21 1.62
N LEU A 188 22.17 -19.61 0.35
CA LEU A 188 21.70 -20.95 0.01
C LEU A 188 22.66 -22.05 0.47
N ASN A 189 23.97 -21.85 0.27
CA ASN A 189 24.98 -22.81 0.70
C ASN A 189 24.97 -22.99 2.23
N ASP A 190 24.93 -21.90 2.99
CA ASP A 190 24.88 -21.96 4.45
C ASP A 190 23.60 -22.63 4.95
N TYR A 191 22.46 -22.37 4.30
CA TYR A 191 21.20 -23.07 4.61
C TYR A 191 21.30 -24.58 4.32
N ILE A 192 21.79 -24.96 3.15
CA ILE A 192 21.96 -26.35 2.72
C ILE A 192 22.91 -27.10 3.67
N ASP A 193 24.02 -26.49 4.07
CA ASP A 193 24.98 -27.07 5.00
C ASP A 193 24.38 -27.32 6.39
N LEU A 194 23.56 -26.40 6.90
CA LEU A 194 22.84 -26.58 8.16
C LEU A 194 21.79 -27.70 8.06
N GLN A 195 21.12 -27.83 6.92
CA GLN A 195 20.16 -28.93 6.69
C GLN A 195 20.86 -30.29 6.54
N ARG A 196 22.02 -30.35 5.89
CA ARG A 196 22.84 -31.56 5.74
C ARG A 196 23.20 -32.21 7.08
N MET A 197 23.34 -31.42 8.15
CA MET A 197 23.59 -31.93 9.51
C MET A 197 22.50 -32.88 10.04
N ARG A 198 21.30 -32.84 9.45
CA ARG A 198 20.14 -33.66 9.84
C ARG A 198 20.06 -34.96 9.06
N LEU A 199 20.87 -35.12 8.01
CA LEU A 199 20.84 -36.26 7.12
C LEU A 199 21.76 -37.36 7.61
N ILE A 200 21.41 -38.60 7.28
CA ILE A 200 22.27 -39.76 7.55
C ILE A 200 23.42 -39.75 6.56
N ASP A 201 23.13 -39.52 5.27
CA ASP A 201 24.13 -39.32 4.22
C ASP A 201 24.01 -37.90 3.60
N PRO A 202 24.78 -36.92 4.09
CA PRO A 202 24.76 -35.56 3.55
C PRO A 202 25.31 -35.47 2.11
N SER A 203 26.01 -36.50 1.61
CA SER A 203 26.58 -36.51 0.25
C SER A 203 25.51 -36.65 -0.84
N LYS A 204 24.29 -37.05 -0.47
CA LYS A 204 23.14 -37.14 -1.39
C LYS A 204 22.54 -35.79 -1.76
N VAL A 205 22.94 -34.71 -1.08
CA VAL A 205 22.51 -33.36 -1.44
C VAL A 205 23.59 -32.70 -2.27
N ILE A 206 23.31 -32.46 -3.54
CA ILE A 206 24.20 -31.82 -4.50
C ILE A 206 23.79 -30.36 -4.66
N PHE A 207 24.76 -29.45 -4.52
CA PHE A 207 24.59 -28.03 -4.81
C PHE A 207 25.75 -27.58 -5.69
N GLU A 208 25.44 -27.24 -6.94
CA GLU A 208 26.42 -26.85 -7.95
C GLU A 208 26.09 -25.46 -8.48
N VAL A 209 27.13 -24.65 -8.68
CA VAL A 209 27.02 -23.30 -9.22
C VAL A 209 28.04 -23.14 -10.34
N GLU A 210 27.57 -22.73 -11.52
CA GLU A 210 28.39 -22.55 -12.72
C GLU A 210 28.16 -21.17 -13.36
N GLY A 211 29.24 -20.52 -13.80
CA GLY A 211 29.22 -19.22 -14.47
C GLY A 211 29.66 -18.04 -13.60
N ASP A 212 29.57 -16.81 -14.13
CA ASP A 212 29.97 -15.58 -13.43
C ASP A 212 28.87 -15.10 -12.48
N THR A 213 29.17 -15.12 -11.18
CA THR A 213 28.24 -14.79 -10.09
C THR A 213 28.51 -13.42 -9.47
N GLU A 214 29.65 -12.78 -9.76
CA GLU A 214 30.10 -11.59 -9.03
C GLU A 214 29.45 -10.31 -9.54
N THR A 215 29.08 -10.28 -10.82
CA THR A 215 28.57 -9.07 -11.49
C THR A 215 27.05 -8.96 -11.52
N LEU A 216 26.34 -9.99 -11.05
CA LEU A 216 24.89 -10.08 -11.14
C LEU A 216 24.19 -9.64 -9.87
N MET A 217 23.06 -8.97 -10.05
CA MET A 217 22.18 -8.54 -8.96
C MET A 217 20.84 -9.27 -9.07
N ILE A 218 20.34 -9.77 -7.95
CA ILE A 218 19.08 -10.51 -7.89
C ILE A 218 18.22 -10.02 -6.73
N GLU A 219 16.92 -10.25 -6.82
CA GLU A 219 15.99 -10.11 -5.71
C GLU A 219 16.37 -11.12 -4.60
N PRO A 220 16.56 -10.66 -3.34
CA PRO A 220 17.03 -11.52 -2.25
C PRO A 220 16.03 -12.61 -1.88
N MET A 221 16.50 -13.75 -1.39
CA MET A 221 15.66 -14.85 -0.90
C MET A 221 14.65 -15.37 -1.93
N LEU A 222 15.03 -15.42 -3.20
CA LEU A 222 14.13 -15.85 -4.28
C LEU A 222 14.07 -17.39 -4.39
N PHE A 223 15.21 -18.06 -4.19
CA PHE A 223 15.34 -19.51 -4.37
C PHE A 223 15.08 -20.30 -3.10
N ILE A 224 15.23 -19.66 -1.93
CA ILE A 224 15.09 -20.34 -0.65
C ILE A 224 13.79 -21.14 -0.53
N PRO A 225 12.60 -20.67 -0.99
CA PRO A 225 11.38 -21.46 -0.85
C PRO A 225 11.41 -22.78 -1.63
N PHE A 226 12.16 -22.87 -2.73
CA PHE A 226 12.35 -24.14 -3.45
C PHE A 226 13.29 -25.07 -2.70
N VAL A 227 14.38 -24.53 -2.15
CA VAL A 227 15.33 -25.29 -1.32
C VAL A 227 14.64 -25.84 -0.06
N GLU A 228 13.86 -25.02 0.64
CA GLU A 228 13.10 -25.46 1.82
C GLU A 228 12.10 -26.56 1.46
N ASN A 229 11.38 -26.42 0.35
CA ASN A 229 10.43 -27.44 -0.12
C ASN A 229 11.15 -28.77 -0.41
N ALA A 230 12.30 -28.74 -1.09
CA ALA A 230 13.05 -29.94 -1.38
C ALA A 230 13.53 -30.66 -0.10
N PHE A 231 13.97 -29.94 0.94
CA PHE A 231 14.29 -30.57 2.23
C PHE A 231 13.06 -31.03 3.02
N LYS A 232 11.92 -30.34 2.87
CA LYS A 232 10.67 -30.69 3.55
C LYS A 232 10.07 -31.98 3.02
N TYR A 233 10.11 -32.18 1.71
CA TYR A 233 9.44 -33.30 1.03
C TYR A 233 10.39 -34.40 0.54
N GLY A 234 11.67 -34.05 0.32
CA GLY A 234 12.71 -34.92 -0.22
C GLY A 234 13.62 -35.54 0.82
N VAL A 235 13.34 -35.40 2.12
CA VAL A 235 14.07 -36.07 3.19
C VAL A 235 13.13 -37.00 3.93
N HIS A 236 13.52 -38.28 4.03
CA HIS A 236 12.81 -39.28 4.82
C HIS A 236 13.65 -39.74 6.01
N SER A 237 13.01 -40.09 7.13
CA SER A 237 13.70 -40.48 8.36
C SER A 237 14.39 -41.85 8.28
N GLN A 238 14.08 -42.65 7.26
CA GLN A 238 14.55 -44.03 7.11
C GLN A 238 15.29 -44.31 5.79
N GLN A 239 15.29 -43.37 4.84
CA GLN A 239 15.96 -43.50 3.54
C GLN A 239 16.59 -42.16 3.15
N ASP A 240 17.85 -42.20 2.74
CA ASP A 240 18.50 -41.06 2.11
C ASP A 240 18.10 -40.99 0.63
N THR A 241 17.59 -39.84 0.23
CA THR A 241 17.21 -39.55 -1.15
C THR A 241 18.01 -38.41 -1.74
N PRO A 242 18.34 -38.49 -3.03
CA PRO A 242 19.08 -37.44 -3.70
C PRO A 242 18.24 -36.17 -3.76
N ILE A 243 18.86 -35.06 -3.36
CA ILE A 243 18.35 -33.72 -3.61
C ILE A 243 19.39 -33.00 -4.45
N GLU A 244 18.97 -32.46 -5.57
CA GLU A 244 19.85 -31.78 -6.52
C GLU A 244 19.43 -30.33 -6.66
N PHE A 245 20.40 -29.43 -6.55
CA PHE A 245 20.26 -28.01 -6.80
C PHE A 245 21.36 -27.57 -7.75
N ARG A 246 21.00 -26.94 -8.86
CA ARG A 246 21.94 -26.36 -9.81
C ARG A 246 21.59 -24.91 -10.11
N LEU A 247 22.61 -24.07 -10.10
CA LEU A 247 22.55 -22.70 -10.58
C LEU A 247 23.54 -22.56 -11.73
N SER A 248 23.06 -22.23 -12.92
CA SER A 248 23.94 -21.96 -14.05
C SER A 248 23.64 -20.60 -14.66
N ILE A 249 24.71 -19.91 -15.06
CA ILE A 249 24.62 -18.59 -15.67
C ILE A 249 25.24 -18.65 -17.06
N LYS A 250 24.48 -18.26 -18.07
CA LYS A 250 24.95 -18.14 -19.44
C LYS A 250 24.33 -16.91 -20.09
N ASP A 251 25.17 -16.04 -20.66
CA ASP A 251 24.72 -14.84 -21.38
C ASP A 251 23.75 -13.94 -20.56
N LYS A 252 24.01 -13.78 -19.25
CA LYS A 252 23.13 -13.08 -18.28
C LYS A 252 21.76 -13.72 -18.06
N VAL A 253 21.53 -14.92 -18.56
CA VAL A 253 20.37 -15.75 -18.20
C VAL A 253 20.80 -16.66 -17.06
N LEU A 254 20.08 -16.53 -15.94
CA LEU A 254 20.24 -17.39 -14.78
C LEU A 254 19.23 -18.53 -14.87
N HIS A 255 19.72 -19.76 -14.74
CA HIS A 255 18.92 -20.96 -14.61
C HIS A 255 19.09 -21.56 -13.21
N PHE A 256 17.99 -21.61 -12.47
CA PHE A 256 17.87 -22.40 -11.25
C PHE A 256 17.12 -23.68 -11.55
N TYR A 257 17.71 -24.79 -11.14
CA TYR A 257 17.12 -26.12 -11.22
C TYR A 257 17.15 -26.77 -9.85
N SER A 258 16.03 -27.40 -9.46
CA SER A 258 15.99 -28.25 -8.28
C SER A 258 15.20 -29.52 -8.53
N LYS A 259 15.67 -30.63 -7.97
CA LYS A 259 15.01 -31.93 -8.06
C LYS A 259 15.10 -32.68 -6.74
N ASN A 260 13.97 -33.25 -6.31
CA ASN A 260 13.91 -34.17 -5.18
C ASN A 260 12.83 -35.24 -5.39
N ASP A 261 12.99 -36.40 -4.76
CA ASP A 261 11.93 -37.39 -4.69
C ASP A 261 10.83 -36.95 -3.71
N ILE A 262 9.59 -37.39 -3.92
CA ILE A 262 8.42 -37.08 -3.10
C ILE A 262 8.02 -38.33 -2.34
N PHE A 263 8.06 -38.27 -1.01
CA PHE A 263 7.54 -39.33 -0.16
C PHE A 263 6.09 -39.04 0.26
N THR A 264 5.16 -39.88 -0.21
CA THR A 264 3.73 -39.83 0.20
C THR A 264 3.44 -40.58 1.50
N GLY A 265 4.45 -40.82 2.35
CA GLY A 265 4.34 -41.61 3.58
C GLY A 265 4.45 -40.77 4.85
N ASN A 266 3.33 -40.64 5.57
CA ASN A 266 3.16 -40.05 6.91
C ASN A 266 3.08 -38.50 7.00
N SER A 267 1.92 -37.92 6.66
CA SER A 267 1.05 -37.25 7.66
C SER A 267 -0.15 -36.57 6.97
N PRO A 268 -1.41 -36.88 7.36
CA PRO A 268 -2.60 -36.17 6.90
C PRO A 268 -2.75 -34.75 7.49
N LEU A 269 -1.75 -34.25 8.25
CA LEU A 269 -1.74 -32.91 8.85
C LEU A 269 -0.99 -31.85 7.99
N LEU A 270 -0.50 -32.22 6.80
CA LEU A 270 0.39 -31.36 5.99
C LEU A 270 -0.32 -30.56 4.89
N GLU A 271 -1.63 -30.72 4.71
CA GLU A 271 -2.38 -30.02 3.65
C GLU A 271 -2.66 -28.54 3.97
N GLU A 272 -2.68 -28.11 5.24
CA GLU A 272 -3.12 -26.75 5.59
C GLU A 272 -2.00 -25.70 5.71
N GLU A 273 -0.73 -26.08 5.97
CA GLU A 273 0.32 -25.08 6.28
C GLU A 273 1.33 -24.80 5.14
N SER A 274 1.32 -25.54 4.03
CA SER A 274 2.48 -25.53 3.10
C SER A 274 2.34 -24.73 1.81
N GLY A 275 1.18 -24.12 1.55
CA GLY A 275 0.88 -23.54 0.24
C GLY A 275 1.46 -22.16 -0.05
N ILE A 276 2.16 -21.51 0.89
CA ILE A 276 2.45 -20.06 0.78
C ILE A 276 3.71 -19.78 -0.05
N GLY A 277 4.73 -20.65 0.00
CA GLY A 277 6.06 -20.39 -0.56
C GLY A 277 6.06 -20.21 -2.09
N ILE A 278 5.60 -21.21 -2.84
CA ILE A 278 5.63 -21.18 -4.31
C ILE A 278 4.72 -20.08 -4.90
N PRO A 279 3.47 -19.90 -4.43
CA PRO A 279 2.64 -18.78 -4.88
C PRO A 279 3.27 -17.41 -4.57
N ASN A 280 3.98 -17.26 -3.44
CA ASN A 280 4.70 -16.04 -3.13
C ASN A 280 5.86 -15.81 -4.12
N VAL A 281 6.65 -16.84 -4.43
CA VAL A 281 7.70 -16.74 -5.46
C VAL A 281 7.11 -16.33 -6.82
N LYS A 282 5.99 -16.93 -7.24
CA LYS A 282 5.31 -16.56 -8.50
C LYS A 282 4.91 -15.08 -8.53
N LYS A 283 4.34 -14.56 -7.44
CA LYS A 283 3.97 -13.14 -7.32
C LYS A 283 5.20 -12.22 -7.39
N ARG A 284 6.27 -12.59 -6.69
CA ARG A 284 7.54 -11.83 -6.65
C ARG A 284 8.22 -11.80 -8.02
N LEU A 285 8.27 -12.95 -8.70
CA LEU A 285 8.76 -13.03 -10.08
C LEU A 285 7.98 -12.13 -11.04
N ALA A 286 6.64 -12.10 -10.93
CA ALA A 286 5.80 -11.21 -11.74
C ALA A 286 6.04 -9.72 -11.44
N LEU A 287 6.34 -9.37 -10.20
CA LEU A 287 6.63 -7.99 -9.77
C LEU A 287 8.04 -7.51 -10.17
N HIS A 288 9.07 -8.33 -9.94
CA HIS A 288 10.47 -7.93 -10.10
C HIS A 288 11.10 -8.34 -11.43
N TYR A 289 10.48 -9.26 -12.18
CA TYR A 289 10.97 -9.74 -13.49
C TYR A 289 9.84 -9.91 -14.52
N PRO A 290 8.99 -8.89 -14.76
CA PRO A 290 7.92 -9.00 -15.74
C PRO A 290 8.48 -9.33 -17.13
N ASP A 291 7.91 -10.33 -17.80
CA ASP A 291 8.34 -10.85 -19.11
C ASP A 291 9.83 -11.26 -19.23
N LYS A 292 10.54 -11.31 -18.10
CA LYS A 292 11.96 -11.67 -18.00
C LYS A 292 12.17 -13.00 -17.25
N HIS A 293 11.12 -13.76 -16.95
CA HIS A 293 11.25 -15.04 -16.26
C HIS A 293 10.35 -16.14 -16.86
N GLN A 294 10.77 -17.38 -16.69
CA GLN A 294 9.98 -18.57 -16.99
C GLN A 294 10.14 -19.57 -15.84
N LEU A 295 9.03 -19.95 -15.22
CA LEU A 295 9.00 -20.93 -14.14
C LEU A 295 8.18 -22.15 -14.58
N SER A 296 8.81 -23.33 -14.58
CA SER A 296 8.16 -24.63 -14.76
C SER A 296 8.31 -25.44 -13.48
N ILE A 297 7.21 -26.01 -13.01
CA ILE A 297 7.18 -26.90 -11.84
C ILE A 297 6.47 -28.16 -12.26
N ASN A 298 7.17 -29.28 -12.22
CA ASN A 298 6.65 -30.58 -12.63
C ASN A 298 6.63 -31.51 -11.43
N THR A 299 5.60 -32.34 -11.37
CA THR A 299 5.45 -33.38 -10.35
C THR A 299 5.07 -34.67 -11.05
N GLU A 300 6.07 -35.42 -11.46
CA GLU A 300 5.90 -36.64 -12.25
C GLU A 300 6.74 -37.76 -11.65
N TRP A 301 6.18 -38.98 -11.66
CA TRP A 301 6.89 -40.22 -11.35
C TRP A 301 7.50 -40.24 -9.93
N GLY A 302 6.83 -39.56 -8.99
CA GLY A 302 7.30 -39.45 -7.61
C GLY A 302 8.45 -38.45 -7.44
N GLN A 303 8.69 -37.56 -8.40
CA GLN A 303 9.73 -36.53 -8.34
C GLN A 303 9.11 -35.14 -8.42
N PHE A 304 9.68 -34.20 -7.69
CA PHE A 304 9.36 -32.78 -7.74
C PHE A 304 10.52 -32.05 -8.41
N GLU A 305 10.23 -31.40 -9.55
CA GLU A 305 11.23 -30.68 -10.33
C GLU A 305 10.83 -29.22 -10.52
N VAL A 306 11.78 -28.31 -10.32
CA VAL A 306 11.63 -26.88 -10.56
C VAL A 306 12.68 -26.43 -11.57
N ASN A 307 12.23 -25.72 -12.59
CA ASN A 307 13.07 -25.06 -13.57
C ASN A 307 12.68 -23.58 -13.64
N LEU A 308 13.60 -22.71 -13.25
CA LEU A 308 13.41 -21.26 -13.26
C LEU A 308 14.50 -20.61 -14.11
N LEU A 309 14.08 -19.96 -15.19
CA LEU A 309 14.93 -19.12 -16.03
C LEU A 309 14.62 -17.66 -15.74
N ILE A 310 15.65 -16.84 -15.54
CA ILE A 310 15.53 -15.40 -15.34
C ILE A 310 16.54 -14.70 -16.23
N ASN A 311 16.07 -13.77 -17.07
CA ASN A 311 16.92 -12.89 -17.83
C ASN A 311 17.31 -11.66 -16.98
N LEU A 312 18.60 -11.55 -16.67
CA LEU A 312 19.18 -10.47 -15.87
C LEU A 312 19.83 -9.37 -16.74
N SER A 313 19.57 -9.37 -18.05
CA SER A 313 19.98 -8.26 -18.91
C SER A 313 19.30 -6.95 -18.47
N ALA A 314 20.12 -5.91 -18.33
CA ALA A 314 19.68 -4.53 -18.07
C ALA A 314 18.63 -4.11 -19.11
#